data_AF-A0A974D037-F1
#
_entry.id   AF-A0A974D037-F1
#
_cell.length_a   1.000
_cell.length_b   1.000
_cell.length_c   1.000
_cell.angle_alpha   90.00
_cell.angle_beta   90.00
_cell.angle_gamma   90.00
#
_symmetry.space_group_name_H-M   'P 1'
#
loop_
_entity.id
_entity.type
_entity.pdbx_description
1 polymer ?
#
loop_
_entity_poly.entity_id
_entity_poly.type
_entity_poly.pdbx_seq_one_letter_code
_entity_poly.pdbx_strand_id
1 'polypeptide(L)' 'KKFGSGQYLDIYGITRDQAGDYECSAENDVSFPDVKKVKVTVN' A
#
# COMPACT_ATOMS: atom_id res chain seq x y z
N LYS A 1 -7.12 -22.38 0.86
CA LYS A 1 -5.89 -21.91 1.55
C LYS A 1 -6.11 -20.44 1.89
N LYS A 2 -6.37 -20.07 3.15
CA LYS A 2 -6.43 -18.65 3.53
C LYS A 2 -4.99 -18.17 3.60
N PHE A 3 -4.59 -17.33 2.63
CA PHE A 3 -3.31 -16.64 2.69
C PHE A 3 -3.34 -15.75 3.94
N GLY A 4 -2.27 -15.82 4.74
CA GLY A 4 -2.16 -15.07 6.00
C GLY A 4 -2.36 -13.57 5.78
N SER A 5 -2.78 -12.87 6.83
CA SER A 5 -2.98 -11.41 6.84
C SER A 5 -1.85 -10.70 6.10
N GLY A 6 -2.20 -9.85 5.12
CA GLY A 6 -1.26 -9.22 4.20
C GLY A 6 -0.15 -8.40 4.84
N GLN A 7 0.71 -7.82 4.01
CA GLN A 7 1.75 -6.89 4.46
C GLN A 7 1.15 -5.50 4.69
N TYR A 8 1.54 -4.88 5.80
CA TYR A 8 1.08 -3.53 6.18
C TYR A 8 2.23 -2.54 6.02
N LEU A 9 1.88 -1.30 5.67
CA LEU A 9 2.80 -0.17 5.63
C LEU A 9 2.51 0.75 6.81
N ASP A 10 3.41 0.76 7.80
CA ASP A 10 3.36 1.68 8.93
C ASP A 10 4.25 2.91 8.63
N ILE A 11 3.66 4.10 8.69
CA ILE A 11 4.36 5.37 8.44
C ILE A 11 4.30 6.23 9.70
N TYR A 12 5.46 6.57 10.25
CA TYR A 12 5.58 7.43 11.43
C TYR A 12 6.15 8.79 11.06
N GLY A 13 5.66 9.85 11.70
CA GLY A 13 6.20 11.21 11.50
C GLY A 13 5.98 11.77 10.09
N ILE A 14 4.91 11.36 9.41
CA ILE A 14 4.60 11.81 8.04
C ILE A 14 4.49 13.34 7.95
N THR A 15 5.12 13.93 6.93
CA THR A 15 5.11 15.37 6.65
C THR A 15 4.27 15.70 5.41
N ARG A 16 3.93 16.99 5.21
CA ARG A 16 3.04 17.40 4.11
C ARG A 16 3.60 17.14 2.72
N ASP A 17 4.93 17.13 2.57
CA ASP A 17 5.63 16.76 1.34
C ASP A 17 5.52 15.26 0.99
N GLN A 18 5.14 14.42 1.96
CA GLN A 18 4.88 12.99 1.77
C GLN A 18 3.39 12.70 1.51
N ALA A 19 2.51 13.72 1.50
CA ALA A 19 1.12 13.53 1.10
C ALA A 19 1.03 13.15 -0.39
N GLY A 20 0.08 12.30 -0.76
CA GLY A 20 -0.05 11.83 -2.14
C GLY A 20 -0.76 10.50 -2.27
N ASP A 21 -0.64 9.90 -3.45
CA ASP A 21 -1.20 8.58 -3.74
C ASP A 21 -0.18 7.49 -3.38
N TYR A 22 -0.62 6.56 -2.53
CA TYR A 22 0.13 5.38 -2.13
C TYR A 22 -0.45 4.15 -2.83
N GLU A 23 0.43 3.25 -3.25
CA GLU A 23 0.06 2.03 -3.95
C GLU A 23 0.60 0.80 -3.20
N CYS A 24 -0.25 -0.22 -3.08
CA CYS A 24 0.15 -1.56 -2.66
C CYS A 24 -0.07 -2.52 -3.84
N SER A 25 0.93 -3.36 -4.11
CA SER A 25 0.93 -4.36 -5.18
C SER A 25 1.24 -5.74 -4.60
N ALA A 26 0.42 -6.74 -4.91
CA ALA A 26 0.63 -8.13 -4.51
C ALA A 26 0.88 -9.01 -5.74
N GLU A 27 2.12 -9.47 -5.88
CA GLU A 27 2.60 -10.28 -7.00
C GLU A 27 2.82 -11.75 -6.60
N ASN A 28 2.54 -12.69 -7.51
CA ASN A 28 2.68 -14.12 -7.28
C ASN A 28 3.30 -14.89 -8.45
N ASP A 29 3.95 -14.20 -9.40
CA ASP A 29 4.56 -14.72 -10.64
C ASP A 29 3.64 -15.53 -11.58
N VAL A 30 2.34 -15.61 -11.31
CA VAL A 30 1.36 -16.39 -12.10
C VAL A 30 0.39 -15.49 -12.86
N SER A 31 -0.03 -14.39 -12.25
CA SER A 31 -1.00 -13.46 -12.82
C SER A 31 -0.53 -12.03 -12.69
N PHE A 32 -1.25 -11.11 -13.35
CA PHE A 32 -1.11 -9.69 -13.07
C PHE A 32 -1.28 -9.44 -11.56
N PRO A 33 -0.47 -8.54 -10.98
CA PRO A 33 -0.51 -8.26 -9.56
C PRO A 33 -1.82 -7.56 -9.18
N ASP A 34 -2.30 -7.82 -7.95
CA ASP A 34 -3.40 -7.04 -7.39
C ASP A 34 -2.88 -5.69 -6.92
N VAL A 35 -3.40 -4.61 -7.51
CA VAL A 35 -2.97 -3.25 -7.21
C VAL A 35 -4.11 -2.49 -6.51
N LYS A 36 -3.78 -1.83 -5.40
CA LYS A 36 -4.69 -0.98 -4.63
C LYS A 36 -4.05 0.37 -4.37
N LYS A 37 -4.79 1.45 -4.66
CA LYS A 37 -4.35 2.84 -4.47
C LYS A 37 -5.16 3.51 -3.36
N VAL A 38 -4.48 4.29 -2.53
CA VAL A 38 -5.10 5.12 -1.49
C VAL A 38 -4.49 6.52 -1.52
N LYS A 39 -5.31 7.53 -1.27
CA LYS A 39 -4.84 8.91 -1.16
C LYS A 39 -4.60 9.28 0.30
N VAL A 40 -3.40 9.69 0.62
CA VAL A 40 -3.01 10.17 1.95
C VAL A 40 -2.97 11.69 1.95
N THR A 41 -3.70 12.29 2.89
CA THR A 41 -3.70 13.73 3.14
C THR A 41 -3.13 13.99 4.52
N VAL A 42 -2.18 14.93 4.63
CA VAL A 42 -1.52 15.31 5.88
C VAL A 42 -1.91 16.76 6.19
N ASN A 43 -2.54 16.98 7.35
CA ASN A 43 -3.09 18.27 7.74
C ASN A 43 -2.09 19.16 8.47
#